data_AF-A0A918APD0-F1
#
_entry.id   AF-A0A918APD0-F1
#
_cell.length_a   1.000
_cell.length_b   1.000
_cell.length_c   1.000
_cell.angle_alpha   90.00
_cell.angle_beta   90.00
_cell.angle_gamma   90.00
#
_symmetry.space_group_name_H-M   'P 1'
#
loop_
_entity.id
_entity.type
_entity.pdbx_description
1 polymer ?
#
loop_
_entity_poly.entity_id
_entity_poly.type
_entity_poly.pdbx_seq_one_letter_code
_entity_poly.pdbx_strand_id
1 'polypeptide(L)'
;MQHSSLVATTTTTTTTTAVTTTTAAVPTPASRPTTTTTGITTTTTTTTATQPLPSEEGTWTEIDGKPAYLRSFTTQGGVASVRFSPGAMQPISATPRQGYAASVELPADAVVVVFTGSGRTSRLEASWHDGPVWRVLES
;
A
#
# COMPACT_ATOMS: atom_id res chain seq x y z
N MET A 1 -8.81 -50.17 26.59
CA MET A 1 -7.51 -50.80 26.28
C MET A 1 -6.64 -49.74 25.63
N GLN A 2 -5.60 -49.34 26.36
CA GLN A 2 -4.20 -49.41 25.94
C GLN A 2 -3.73 -48.25 25.05
N HIS A 3 -2.81 -47.47 25.63
CA HIS A 3 -1.94 -46.48 25.01
C HIS A 3 -1.03 -47.16 23.99
N SER A 4 -0.56 -46.46 22.95
CA SER A 4 0.76 -46.74 22.36
C SER A 4 1.26 -45.58 21.50
N SER A 5 2.22 -44.87 22.08
CA SER A 5 3.19 -44.01 21.42
C SER A 5 4.07 -44.82 20.46
N LEU A 6 4.50 -44.23 19.35
CA LEU A 6 5.70 -44.69 18.66
C LEU A 6 6.71 -43.54 18.57
N VAL A 7 7.91 -43.89 18.99
CA VAL A 7 9.11 -43.08 19.18
C VAL A 7 9.91 -42.92 17.89
N ALA A 8 10.81 -41.94 17.91
CA ALA A 8 11.62 -41.41 16.82
C ALA A 8 12.59 -42.40 16.15
N THR A 9 12.97 -42.07 14.91
CA THR A 9 14.28 -42.45 14.34
C THR A 9 14.91 -41.26 13.61
N THR A 10 15.96 -40.71 14.22
CA THR A 10 16.97 -39.86 13.60
C THR A 10 17.76 -40.68 12.59
N THR A 11 17.93 -40.16 11.37
CA THR A 11 18.92 -40.70 10.43
C THR A 11 20.01 -39.66 10.24
N THR A 12 21.20 -39.98 10.75
CA THR A 12 22.44 -39.25 10.55
C THR A 12 23.09 -39.80 9.29
N THR A 13 23.32 -38.95 8.28
CA THR A 13 24.13 -39.32 7.12
C THR A 13 25.37 -38.46 7.09
N THR A 14 26.49 -39.03 7.53
CA THR A 14 27.85 -38.57 7.30
C THR A 14 28.33 -39.15 5.97
N THR A 15 28.81 -38.30 5.05
CA THR A 15 29.68 -38.78 3.96
C THR A 15 30.76 -37.75 3.66
N THR A 16 31.98 -38.27 3.62
CA THR A 16 33.28 -37.59 3.60
C THR A 16 33.83 -37.58 2.17
N THR A 17 34.24 -36.39 1.73
CA THR A 17 35.29 -35.99 0.75
C THR A 17 35.54 -36.79 -0.53
N ALA A 18 35.49 -36.09 -1.67
CA ALA A 18 36.39 -36.29 -2.81
C ALA A 18 36.83 -34.93 -3.38
N VAL A 19 38.16 -34.72 -3.45
CA VAL A 19 38.82 -33.57 -4.08
C VAL A 19 39.14 -33.96 -5.52
N THR A 20 38.72 -33.14 -6.48
CA THR A 20 39.20 -33.18 -7.86
C THR A 20 39.57 -31.77 -8.29
N THR A 21 40.85 -31.54 -8.51
CA THR A 21 41.42 -30.35 -9.14
C THR A 21 41.28 -30.47 -10.65
N THR A 22 40.44 -29.62 -11.25
CA THR A 22 40.42 -29.38 -12.70
C THR A 22 40.38 -27.88 -12.93
N THR A 23 41.46 -27.38 -13.52
CA THR A 23 41.59 -26.01 -14.04
C THR A 23 40.83 -25.88 -15.35
N ALA A 24 39.94 -24.89 -15.49
CA ALA A 24 39.75 -24.02 -16.67
C ALA A 24 38.31 -23.48 -16.82
N ALA A 25 38.26 -22.26 -17.36
CA ALA A 25 37.13 -21.46 -17.86
C ALA A 25 36.23 -20.77 -16.81
N VAL A 26 36.45 -19.46 -16.66
CA VAL A 26 35.46 -18.49 -16.18
C VAL A 26 34.41 -18.30 -17.28
N PRO A 27 33.12 -18.52 -16.97
CA PRO A 27 32.08 -17.63 -17.42
C PRO A 27 31.24 -17.08 -16.25
N THR A 28 31.09 -15.76 -16.27
CA THR A 28 30.01 -14.87 -15.79
C THR A 28 28.88 -15.37 -14.86
N PRO A 29 28.42 -14.52 -13.92
CA PRO A 29 27.47 -14.88 -12.87
C PRO A 29 26.03 -14.97 -13.39
N ALA A 30 25.32 -16.05 -13.08
CA ALA A 30 23.88 -16.17 -13.32
C ALA A 30 23.12 -16.30 -11.98
N SER A 31 22.65 -15.12 -11.55
CA SER A 31 21.49 -14.79 -10.74
C SER A 31 20.82 -15.87 -9.87
N ARG A 32 20.92 -15.63 -8.56
CA ARG A 32 19.97 -16.03 -7.51
C ARG A 32 18.52 -15.92 -8.02
N PRO A 33 17.61 -16.88 -7.71
CA PRO A 33 16.19 -16.67 -7.92
C PRO A 33 15.74 -15.52 -7.01
N THR A 34 15.59 -14.33 -7.58
CA THR A 34 14.76 -13.28 -7.00
C THR A 34 13.34 -13.81 -7.02
N THR A 35 12.76 -14.03 -5.85
CA THR A 35 11.31 -14.05 -5.69
C THR A 35 10.78 -12.73 -6.23
N THR A 36 10.33 -12.74 -7.47
CA THR A 36 9.47 -11.71 -8.02
C THR A 36 8.15 -11.84 -7.28
N THR A 37 8.02 -11.16 -6.15
CA THR A 37 6.69 -10.76 -5.68
C THR A 37 6.18 -9.84 -6.78
N THR A 38 5.24 -10.33 -7.58
CA THR A 38 4.47 -9.53 -8.52
C THR A 38 3.76 -8.46 -7.70
N GLY A 39 4.42 -7.33 -7.51
CA GLY A 39 3.84 -6.14 -6.93
C GLY A 39 2.73 -5.72 -7.86
N ILE A 40 1.49 -5.98 -7.45
CA ILE A 40 0.33 -5.29 -8.01
C ILE A 40 0.37 -3.89 -7.38
N THR A 41 1.37 -3.09 -7.75
CA THR A 41 1.33 -1.65 -7.49
C THR A 41 0.35 -1.11 -8.51
N THR A 42 -0.92 -1.05 -8.12
CA THR A 42 -1.94 -0.31 -8.86
C THR A 42 -1.60 1.17 -8.71
N THR A 43 -0.62 1.63 -9.48
CA THR A 43 -0.27 3.06 -9.60
C THR A 43 -1.44 3.71 -10.33
N THR A 44 -2.48 4.08 -9.58
CA THR A 44 -3.62 4.78 -10.14
C THR A 44 -3.16 6.22 -10.37
N THR A 45 -2.87 6.56 -11.61
CA THR A 45 -2.48 7.90 -12.04
C THR A 45 -3.63 8.86 -11.75
N THR A 46 -3.46 9.77 -10.79
CA THR A 46 -4.45 10.79 -10.46
C THR A 46 -4.54 11.80 -11.60
N THR A 47 -5.69 11.87 -12.26
CA THR A 47 -5.98 12.88 -13.28
C THR A 47 -6.15 14.25 -12.63
N THR A 48 -5.29 15.21 -12.97
CA THR A 48 -5.45 16.62 -12.57
C THR A 48 -6.70 17.21 -13.24
N ALA A 49 -7.85 17.16 -12.57
CA ALA A 49 -9.04 17.89 -13.01
C ALA A 49 -8.96 19.34 -12.53
N THR A 50 -9.25 20.31 -13.42
CA THR A 50 -9.32 21.76 -13.17
C THR A 50 -10.49 22.18 -12.26
N GLN A 51 -10.99 21.28 -11.42
CA GLN A 51 -12.07 21.55 -10.48
C GLN A 51 -11.48 22.23 -9.24
N PRO A 52 -12.12 23.29 -8.69
CA PRO A 52 -11.67 23.89 -7.44
C PRO A 52 -11.57 22.81 -6.35
N LEU A 53 -10.45 22.84 -5.63
CA LEU A 53 -10.19 21.92 -4.54
C LEU A 53 -11.30 22.09 -3.48
N PRO A 54 -11.88 20.99 -2.94
CA PRO A 54 -12.85 21.07 -1.86
C PRO A 54 -12.30 21.82 -0.63
N SER A 55 -13.18 22.42 0.18
CA SER A 55 -12.79 23.09 1.42
C SER A 55 -12.22 22.13 2.47
N GLU A 56 -11.45 22.65 3.43
CA GLU A 56 -10.90 21.87 4.54
C GLU A 56 -11.95 21.53 5.60
N GLU A 57 -13.00 22.35 5.73
CA GLU A 57 -14.19 22.10 6.55
C GLU A 57 -15.11 21.06 5.92
N GLY A 58 -14.92 20.81 4.62
CA GLY A 58 -15.72 19.95 3.76
C GLY A 58 -17.12 20.50 3.47
N THR A 59 -17.75 19.92 2.45
CA THR A 59 -19.04 20.38 1.93
C THR A 59 -19.92 19.17 1.62
N TRP A 60 -21.14 19.18 2.15
CA TRP A 60 -22.20 18.26 1.72
C TRP A 60 -22.76 18.70 0.37
N THR A 61 -22.89 17.75 -0.53
CA THR A 61 -23.48 17.94 -1.86
C THR A 61 -24.30 16.72 -2.23
N GLU A 62 -25.06 16.82 -3.32
CA GLU A 62 -25.81 15.72 -3.89
C GLU A 62 -25.21 15.40 -5.26
N ILE A 63 -24.84 14.14 -5.47
CA ILE A 63 -24.31 13.65 -6.75
C ILE A 63 -25.06 12.36 -7.08
N ASP A 64 -25.67 12.31 -8.26
CA ASP A 64 -26.51 11.20 -8.72
C ASP A 64 -27.66 10.85 -7.75
N GLY A 65 -28.25 11.88 -7.11
CA GLY A 65 -29.32 11.71 -6.14
C GLY A 65 -28.89 11.13 -4.79
N LYS A 66 -27.57 11.08 -4.51
CA LYS A 66 -27.01 10.55 -3.27
C LYS A 66 -26.21 11.63 -2.52
N PRO A 67 -26.27 11.64 -1.17
CA PRO A 67 -25.46 12.55 -0.39
C PRO A 67 -23.98 12.18 -0.55
N ALA A 68 -23.17 13.18 -0.86
CA ALA A 68 -21.73 13.08 -0.92
C ALA A 68 -21.12 14.18 -0.05
N TYR A 69 -20.07 13.86 0.69
CA TYR A 69 -19.30 14.83 1.45
C TYR A 69 -17.93 14.98 0.79
N LEU A 70 -17.58 16.17 0.34
CA LEU A 70 -16.29 16.44 -0.31
C LEU A 70 -15.41 17.21 0.66
N ARG A 71 -14.17 16.76 0.83
CA ARG A 71 -13.24 17.40 1.76
C ARG A 71 -11.80 17.31 1.28
N SER A 72 -11.04 18.38 1.51
CA SER A 72 -9.58 18.38 1.38
C SER A 72 -8.89 18.25 2.73
N PHE A 73 -7.73 17.61 2.71
CA PHE A 73 -6.89 17.30 3.85
C PHE A 73 -5.48 17.79 3.56
N THR A 74 -5.06 18.84 4.27
CA THR A 74 -3.67 19.28 4.27
C THR A 74 -2.87 18.48 5.30
N THR A 75 -1.77 17.88 4.83
CA THR A 75 -0.86 17.04 5.63
C THR A 75 0.57 17.59 5.52
N GLN A 76 1.53 17.01 6.24
CA GLN A 76 2.93 17.41 6.07
C GLN A 76 3.46 17.05 4.67
N GLY A 77 3.02 15.91 4.14
CA GLY A 77 3.49 15.36 2.87
C GLY A 77 2.73 15.84 1.63
N GLY A 78 1.60 16.53 1.76
CA GLY A 78 0.82 17.01 0.62
C GLY A 78 -0.61 17.40 0.96
N VAL A 79 -1.42 17.58 -0.08
CA VAL A 79 -2.86 17.82 0.04
C VAL A 79 -3.60 16.70 -0.68
N ALA A 80 -4.56 16.08 0.00
CA ALA A 80 -5.44 15.07 -0.58
C ALA A 80 -6.89 15.54 -0.53
N SER A 81 -7.66 15.32 -1.59
CA SER A 81 -9.09 15.58 -1.60
C SER A 81 -9.85 14.29 -1.82
N VAL A 82 -10.89 14.07 -1.02
CA VAL A 82 -11.69 12.83 -1.03
C VAL A 82 -13.16 13.18 -1.10
N ARG A 83 -13.90 12.40 -1.90
CA ARG A 83 -15.35 12.33 -1.88
C ARG A 83 -15.76 11.11 -1.07
N PHE A 84 -16.55 11.37 -0.04
CA PHE A 84 -17.20 10.39 0.81
C PHE A 84 -18.62 10.19 0.26
N SER A 85 -19.01 8.95 -0.02
CA SER A 85 -20.40 8.62 -0.38
C SER A 85 -20.74 7.21 0.11
N PRO A 86 -22.01 6.93 0.47
CA PRO A 86 -22.43 5.59 0.86
C PRO A 86 -22.10 4.56 -0.23
N GLY A 87 -21.23 3.59 0.09
CA GLY A 87 -20.81 2.52 -0.82
C GLY A 87 -19.92 2.96 -1.99
N ALA A 88 -19.41 4.19 -1.99
CA ALA A 88 -18.54 4.69 -3.04
C ALA A 88 -17.58 5.77 -2.50
N MET A 89 -16.43 5.32 -2.01
CA MET A 89 -15.33 6.20 -1.60
C MET A 89 -14.46 6.54 -2.81
N GLN A 90 -14.17 7.84 -3.02
CA GLN A 90 -13.43 8.28 -4.22
C GLN A 90 -12.33 9.29 -3.90
N PRO A 91 -11.08 9.06 -4.32
CA PRO A 91 -10.04 10.07 -4.29
C PRO A 91 -10.30 11.07 -5.42
N ILE A 92 -10.36 12.34 -5.08
CA ILE A 92 -10.47 13.44 -6.06
C ILE A 92 -9.07 13.87 -6.50
N SER A 93 -8.15 14.04 -5.53
CA SER A 93 -6.78 14.47 -5.80
C SER A 93 -5.83 14.00 -4.70
N ALA A 94 -4.55 13.87 -5.04
CA ALA A 94 -3.46 13.61 -4.11
C ALA A 94 -2.20 14.33 -4.62
N THR A 95 -1.99 15.55 -4.15
CA THR A 95 -0.90 16.42 -4.58
C THR A 95 0.22 16.39 -3.54
N PRO A 96 1.33 15.68 -3.80
CA PRO A 96 2.45 15.66 -2.87
C PRO A 96 3.14 17.02 -2.80
N ARG A 97 3.64 17.37 -1.61
CA ARG A 97 4.58 18.48 -1.42
C ARG A 97 5.94 18.10 -2.03
N GLN A 98 6.75 19.11 -2.34
CA GLN A 98 8.14 18.88 -2.78
C GLN A 98 8.89 17.95 -1.82
N GLY A 99 9.57 16.95 -2.38
CA GLY A 99 10.31 15.94 -1.61
C GLY A 99 9.47 14.77 -1.09
N TYR A 100 8.17 14.72 -1.41
CA TYR A 100 7.28 13.61 -1.13
C TYR A 100 6.78 12.95 -2.42
N ALA A 101 6.41 11.69 -2.33
CA ALA A 101 5.66 10.94 -3.33
C ALA A 101 4.28 10.59 -2.76
N ALA A 102 3.24 10.63 -3.59
CA ALA A 102 1.89 10.23 -3.21
C ALA A 102 1.58 8.81 -3.71
N SER A 103 0.92 8.02 -2.88
CA SER A 103 0.31 6.73 -3.23
C SER A 103 -1.15 6.75 -2.80
N VAL A 104 -2.03 6.16 -3.61
CA VAL A 104 -3.45 6.06 -3.33
C VAL A 104 -3.88 4.60 -3.41
N GLU A 105 -4.50 4.11 -2.35
CA GLU A 105 -5.05 2.76 -2.26
C GLU A 105 -6.56 2.84 -2.04
N LEU A 106 -7.28 1.92 -2.67
CA LEU A 106 -8.75 1.85 -2.65
C LEU A 106 -9.21 0.48 -2.15
N PRO A 107 -9.04 0.18 -0.84
CA PRO A 107 -9.77 -0.92 -0.22
C PRO A 107 -11.29 -0.73 -0.41
N ALA A 108 -12.06 -1.82 -0.38
CA ALA A 108 -13.46 -1.87 -0.84
C ALA A 108 -14.34 -0.66 -0.44
N ASP A 109 -14.26 -0.21 0.82
CA ASP A 109 -15.09 0.89 1.36
C ASP A 109 -14.26 2.04 1.95
N ALA A 110 -13.01 2.21 1.50
CA ALA A 110 -12.13 3.26 2.00
C ALA A 110 -11.16 3.80 0.94
N VAL A 111 -10.69 5.03 1.16
CA VAL A 111 -9.54 5.61 0.46
C VAL A 111 -8.40 5.74 1.45
N VAL A 112 -7.23 5.24 1.08
CA VAL A 112 -5.99 5.49 1.81
C VAL A 112 -5.06 6.30 0.91
N VAL A 113 -4.64 7.48 1.37
CA VAL A 113 -3.63 8.30 0.68
C VAL A 113 -2.39 8.36 1.55
N VAL A 114 -1.24 8.00 0.98
CA VAL A 114 0.05 8.00 1.67
C VAL A 114 1.00 8.94 0.95
N PHE A 115 1.52 9.93 1.67
CA PHE A 115 2.61 10.78 1.22
C PHE A 115 3.90 10.33 1.90
N THR A 116 4.87 9.86 1.14
CA THR A 116 6.17 9.37 1.66
C THR A 116 7.30 10.28 1.21
N GLY A 117 8.10 10.77 2.14
CA GLY A 117 9.28 11.61 1.89
C GLY A 117 10.51 11.07 2.64
N SER A 118 11.59 11.85 2.66
CA SER A 118 12.87 11.47 3.29
C SER A 118 12.75 11.23 4.81
N GLY A 119 12.33 10.02 5.18
CA GLY A 119 12.13 9.58 6.56
C GLY A 119 10.83 10.07 7.20
N ARG A 120 9.88 10.60 6.42
CA ARG A 120 8.58 11.07 6.92
C ARG A 120 7.44 10.47 6.12
N THR A 121 6.33 10.20 6.79
CA THR A 121 5.10 9.69 6.17
C THR A 121 3.89 10.42 6.70
N SER A 122 3.03 10.86 5.79
CA SER A 122 1.68 11.33 6.10
C SER A 122 0.67 10.36 5.50
N ARG A 123 -0.23 9.82 6.31
CA ARG A 123 -1.26 8.87 5.88
C ARG A 123 -2.65 9.40 6.21
N LEU A 124 -3.45 9.61 5.18
CA LEU A 124 -4.89 9.81 5.28
C LEU A 124 -5.59 8.47 5.09
N GLU A 125 -6.47 8.11 6.01
CA GLU A 125 -7.43 7.04 5.79
C GLU A 125 -8.83 7.62 5.91
N ALA A 126 -9.65 7.40 4.89
CA ALA A 126 -11.00 7.91 4.76
C ALA A 126 -11.95 6.74 4.47
N SER A 127 -13.10 6.72 5.12
CA SER A 127 -14.09 5.63 5.06
C SER A 127 -15.50 6.17 5.27
N TRP A 128 -16.50 5.35 4.97
CA TRP A 128 -17.90 5.65 5.25
C TRP A 128 -18.46 4.66 6.29
N HIS A 129 -18.77 5.15 7.49
CA HIS A 129 -19.42 4.38 8.57
C HIS A 129 -20.55 5.23 9.15
N ASP A 130 -21.76 5.03 8.65
CA ASP A 130 -22.94 5.87 8.96
C ASP A 130 -22.71 7.39 8.74
N GLY A 131 -21.74 7.71 7.88
CA GLY A 131 -21.24 9.06 7.65
C GLY A 131 -19.74 9.08 7.30
N PRO A 132 -19.19 10.26 6.96
CA PRO A 132 -17.77 10.38 6.64
C PRO A 132 -16.92 10.21 7.90
N VAL A 133 -15.99 9.25 7.87
CA VAL A 133 -15.01 9.00 8.95
C VAL A 133 -13.61 9.04 8.36
N TRP A 134 -12.69 9.74 9.01
CA TRP A 134 -11.31 9.83 8.56
C TRP A 134 -10.32 9.90 9.72
N ARG A 135 -9.07 9.55 9.44
CA ARG A 135 -7.92 9.76 10.33
C ARG A 135 -6.70 10.19 9.52
N VAL A 136 -5.90 11.07 10.11
CA VAL A 136 -4.60 11.49 9.58
C VAL A 136 -3.53 11.04 10.55
N LEU A 137 -2.51 10.34 10.05
CA LEU A 137 -1.35 9.90 10.81
C LEU A 137 -0.10 10.54 10.21
N GLU A 138 0.79 11.02 11.08
CA GLU A 138 2.05 11.68 10.70
C GLU A 138 3.18 11.01 11.49
N SER A 139 4.26 10.63 10.81
CA SER A 139 5.44 9.98 11.41
C SER A 139 6.74 10.48 10.78
#